data_AF-V7AK59-F1
#
_entry.id   AF-V7AK59-F1
#
_cell.length_a   1.000
_cell.length_b   1.000
_cell.length_c   1.000
_cell.angle_alpha   90.00
_cell.angle_beta   90.00
_cell.angle_gamma   90.00
#
_symmetry.space_group_name_H-M   'P 1'
#
loop_
_entity.id
_entity.type
_entity.pdbx_description
1 polymer ?
#
loop_
_entity_poly.entity_id
_entity_poly.type
_entity_poly.pdbx_seq_one_letter_code
_entity_poly.pdbx_strand_id
1 'polypeptide(L)'
;MAGQRSKVFTLAEVSQHNNVQDCWLVIHGKVYNVTKFLEDHPGGDDVLLSSTGKDATNDFEDIGHSTSAVAMMDEFYVGDIDTSSIPSKVQYTPPKQPHYNQDKTPEFIIRILQFLVPLFILGLAVGIRFYTKSK
;
A
#
# COMPACT_ATOMS: atom_id res chain seq x y z
N MET A 1 -22.43 -33.20 -19.58
CA MET A 1 -21.37 -32.20 -19.37
C MET A 1 -20.61 -32.58 -18.10
N ALA A 2 -19.47 -33.27 -18.22
CA ALA A 2 -18.65 -33.57 -17.06
C ALA A 2 -18.04 -32.24 -16.59
N GLY A 3 -18.53 -31.70 -15.47
CA GLY A 3 -17.97 -30.50 -14.85
C GLY A 3 -16.54 -30.79 -14.47
N GLN A 4 -15.58 -30.24 -15.22
CA GLN A 4 -14.17 -30.31 -14.89
C GLN A 4 -13.99 -29.56 -13.58
N ARG A 5 -13.68 -30.29 -12.50
CA ARG A 5 -13.43 -29.65 -11.21
C ARG A 5 -12.17 -28.80 -11.35
N SER A 6 -12.31 -27.49 -11.13
CA SER A 6 -11.19 -26.58 -11.01
C SER A 6 -10.23 -27.08 -9.93
N LYS A 7 -8.92 -26.97 -10.19
CA LYS A 7 -7.91 -27.29 -9.19
C LYS A 7 -8.04 -26.31 -8.03
N VAL A 8 -7.98 -26.83 -6.81
CA VAL A 8 -7.99 -26.01 -5.58
C VAL A 8 -6.58 -25.89 -5.07
N PHE A 9 -6.17 -24.67 -4.74
CA PHE A 9 -4.85 -24.35 -4.20
C PHE A 9 -4.96 -23.73 -2.81
N THR A 10 -3.98 -23.97 -1.96
CA THR A 10 -3.82 -23.24 -0.70
C THR A 10 -3.05 -21.94 -0.92
N LEU A 11 -3.22 -20.96 -0.04
CA LEU A 11 -2.45 -19.72 -0.10
C LEU A 11 -0.94 -19.99 0.00
N ALA A 12 -0.53 -20.99 0.80
CA ALA A 12 0.86 -21.37 0.93
C ALA A 12 1.48 -21.89 -0.38
N GLU A 13 0.71 -22.63 -1.20
CA GLU A 13 1.13 -23.06 -2.53
C GLU A 13 1.23 -21.88 -3.48
N VAL A 14 0.18 -21.03 -3.55
CA VAL A 14 0.20 -19.85 -4.42
C VAL A 14 1.33 -18.89 -4.06
N SER A 15 1.66 -18.77 -2.76
CA SER A 15 2.74 -17.91 -2.27
C SER A 15 4.15 -18.31 -2.74
N GLN A 16 4.33 -19.54 -3.25
CA GLN A 16 5.61 -19.94 -3.84
C GLN A 16 5.86 -19.30 -5.22
N HIS A 17 4.78 -18.83 -5.87
CA HIS A 17 4.80 -18.23 -7.20
C HIS A 17 4.88 -16.69 -7.08
N ASN A 18 6.05 -16.20 -6.68
CA ASN A 18 6.26 -14.82 -6.22
C ASN A 18 7.39 -14.06 -6.94
N ASN A 19 7.73 -14.44 -8.17
CA ASN A 19 8.83 -13.81 -8.92
C ASN A 19 8.46 -13.54 -10.38
N VAL A 20 9.31 -12.79 -11.09
CA VAL A 20 9.05 -12.34 -12.47
C VAL A 20 8.88 -13.47 -13.49
N GLN A 21 9.40 -14.67 -13.22
CA GLN A 21 9.26 -15.83 -14.11
C GLN A 21 8.14 -16.77 -13.66
N ASP A 22 7.53 -16.50 -12.51
CA ASP A 22 6.48 -17.30 -11.90
C ASP A 22 5.70 -16.46 -10.88
N CYS A 23 4.70 -15.73 -11.37
CA CYS A 23 3.92 -14.76 -10.61
C CYS A 23 2.44 -15.12 -10.62
N TRP A 24 1.91 -15.48 -9.45
CA TRP A 24 0.50 -15.82 -9.28
C TRP A 24 -0.18 -14.90 -8.28
N LEU A 25 -1.46 -14.64 -8.55
CA LEU A 25 -2.30 -13.76 -7.74
C LEU A 25 -3.58 -14.45 -7.33
N VAL A 26 -4.08 -14.09 -6.15
CA VAL A 26 -5.40 -14.49 -5.66
C VAL A 26 -6.32 -13.28 -5.70
N ILE A 27 -7.40 -13.36 -6.47
CA ILE A 27 -8.40 -12.30 -6.60
C ILE A 27 -9.79 -12.95 -6.60
N HIS A 28 -10.72 -12.46 -5.78
CA HIS A 28 -12.09 -12.97 -5.65
C HIS A 28 -12.18 -14.50 -5.44
N GLY A 29 -11.25 -15.04 -4.65
CA GLY A 29 -11.18 -16.48 -4.37
C GLY A 29 -10.69 -17.35 -5.54
N LYS A 30 -10.15 -16.73 -6.59
CA LYS A 30 -9.60 -17.39 -7.77
C LYS A 30 -8.11 -17.14 -7.87
N VAL A 31 -7.41 -18.11 -8.45
CA VAL A 31 -5.96 -18.07 -8.65
C VAL A 31 -5.67 -17.81 -10.12
N TYR A 32 -4.79 -16.85 -10.38
CA TYR A 32 -4.40 -16.40 -11.71
C TYR A 32 -2.88 -16.47 -11.87
N ASN A 33 -2.40 -17.06 -12.96
CA ASN A 33 -1.00 -17.00 -13.35
C ASN A 33 -0.79 -15.84 -14.33
N VAL A 34 -0.26 -14.73 -13.82
CA VAL A 34 -0.07 -13.48 -14.57
C VAL A 34 1.35 -13.30 -15.08
N THR A 35 2.19 -14.34 -14.99
CA THR A 35 3.61 -14.29 -15.38
C THR A 35 3.82 -13.67 -16.77
N LYS A 36 2.99 -14.05 -17.75
CA LYS A 36 3.08 -13.56 -19.13
C LYS A 36 2.54 -12.15 -19.32
N PHE A 37 1.78 -11.65 -18.35
CA PHE A 37 1.12 -10.35 -18.40
C PHE A 37 1.90 -9.26 -17.65
N LEU A 38 2.97 -9.62 -16.92
CA LEU A 38 3.76 -8.67 -16.12
C LEU A 38 4.20 -7.45 -16.95
N GLU A 39 4.78 -7.67 -18.13
CA GLU A 39 5.29 -6.60 -19.01
C GLU A 39 4.17 -5.83 -19.72
N ASP A 40 3.01 -6.46 -19.91
CA ASP A 40 1.85 -5.88 -20.60
C ASP A 40 0.88 -5.16 -19.64
N HIS A 41 1.11 -5.27 -18.34
CA HIS A 41 0.25 -4.65 -17.33
C HIS A 41 0.41 -3.12 -17.33
N PRO A 42 -0.65 -2.34 -17.64
CA PRO A 42 -0.54 -0.88 -17.73
C PRO A 42 -0.13 -0.19 -16.42
N GLY A 43 -0.34 -0.85 -15.27
CA GLY A 43 0.08 -0.37 -13.95
C GLY A 43 1.53 -0.72 -13.58
N GLY A 44 2.26 -1.42 -14.44
CA GLY A 44 3.62 -1.94 -14.19
C GLY A 44 3.64 -3.33 -13.55
N ASP A 45 4.76 -4.02 -13.65
CA ASP A 45 4.99 -5.36 -13.07
C ASP A 45 5.19 -5.32 -11.54
N ASP A 46 5.82 -4.26 -11.03
CA ASP A 46 6.08 -4.04 -9.60
C ASP A 46 4.83 -4.20 -8.73
N VAL A 47 3.68 -3.65 -9.18
CA VAL A 47 2.43 -3.71 -8.40
C VAL A 47 1.86 -5.14 -8.35
N LEU A 48 2.04 -5.93 -9.41
CA LEU A 48 1.63 -7.33 -9.44
C LEU A 48 2.53 -8.16 -8.54
N LEU A 49 3.85 -7.98 -8.61
CA LEU A 49 4.81 -8.67 -7.76
C LEU A 49 4.58 -8.40 -6.27
N SER A 50 4.30 -7.14 -5.91
CA SER A 50 4.00 -6.74 -4.53
C SER A 50 2.69 -7.34 -3.98
N SER A 51 1.83 -7.84 -4.87
CA SER A 51 0.54 -8.43 -4.56
C SER A 51 0.57 -9.95 -4.43
N THR A 52 1.72 -10.57 -4.74
CA THR A 52 1.91 -12.02 -4.58
C THR A 52 1.90 -12.45 -3.11
N GLY A 53 1.57 -13.72 -2.85
CA GLY A 53 1.59 -14.31 -1.52
C GLY A 53 0.49 -13.85 -0.55
N LYS A 54 -0.48 -13.05 -1.04
CA LYS A 54 -1.66 -12.63 -0.29
C LYS A 54 -2.90 -12.65 -1.19
N ASP A 55 -4.05 -12.45 -0.56
CA ASP A 55 -5.28 -12.14 -1.27
C ASP A 55 -5.22 -10.67 -1.75
N ALA A 56 -5.07 -10.50 -3.06
CA ALA A 56 -4.94 -9.21 -3.74
C ALA A 56 -6.31 -8.62 -4.14
N THR A 57 -7.43 -9.20 -3.68
CA THR A 57 -8.78 -8.74 -4.02
C THR A 57 -8.98 -7.25 -3.73
N ASN A 58 -8.59 -6.78 -2.54
CA ASN A 58 -8.74 -5.36 -2.20
C ASN A 58 -7.84 -4.47 -3.06
N ASP A 59 -6.60 -4.89 -3.29
CA ASP A 59 -5.66 -4.16 -4.14
C ASP A 59 -6.20 -4.02 -5.58
N PHE A 60 -6.89 -5.05 -6.09
CA PHE A 60 -7.50 -5.05 -7.41
C PHE A 60 -8.74 -4.12 -7.50
N GLU A 61 -9.62 -4.18 -6.49
CA GLU A 61 -10.86 -3.40 -6.44
C GLU A 61 -10.61 -1.91 -6.20
N ASP A 62 -9.65 -1.56 -5.33
CA ASP A 62 -9.31 -0.17 -5.00
C ASP A 62 -8.81 0.63 -6.21
N ILE A 63 -8.25 -0.05 -7.21
CA ILE A 63 -7.80 0.56 -8.47
C ILE A 63 -8.95 0.82 -9.43
N GLY A 64 -10.02 0.03 -9.37
CA GLY A 64 -11.19 0.18 -10.23
C GLY A 64 -10.92 -0.19 -11.70
N HIS A 65 -10.41 -1.40 -11.94
CA HIS A 65 -10.18 -1.93 -13.29
C HIS A 65 -11.46 -1.90 -14.15
N SER A 66 -11.30 -1.65 -15.46
CA SER A 66 -12.43 -1.65 -16.39
C SER A 66 -13.05 -3.04 -16.54
N THR A 67 -14.31 -3.11 -16.96
CA THR A 67 -15.00 -4.39 -17.21
C THR A 67 -14.26 -5.26 -18.23
N SER A 68 -13.62 -4.65 -19.22
CA SER A 68 -12.78 -5.36 -20.20
C SER A 68 -11.51 -5.95 -19.56
N ALA A 69 -10.89 -5.26 -18.60
CA ALA A 69 -9.72 -5.76 -17.89
C ALA A 69 -10.10 -6.92 -16.95
N VAL A 70 -11.25 -6.81 -16.27
CA VAL A 70 -11.79 -7.91 -15.46
C VAL A 70 -12.06 -9.14 -16.33
N ALA A 71 -12.65 -8.97 -17.51
CA ALA A 71 -12.90 -10.08 -18.44
C ALA A 71 -11.61 -10.75 -18.96
N MET A 72 -10.53 -9.99 -19.12
CA MET A 72 -9.23 -10.51 -19.54
C MET A 72 -8.61 -11.46 -18.50
N MET A 73 -8.99 -11.35 -17.22
CA MET A 73 -8.47 -12.22 -16.16
C MET A 73 -8.77 -13.70 -16.40
N ASP A 74 -9.86 -14.01 -17.11
CA ASP A 74 -10.24 -15.39 -17.42
C ASP A 74 -9.17 -16.14 -18.23
N GLU A 75 -8.35 -15.42 -19.01
CA GLU A 75 -7.23 -16.00 -19.77
C GLU A 75 -6.09 -16.50 -18.86
N PHE A 76 -5.97 -15.95 -17.66
CA PHE A 76 -4.92 -16.26 -16.70
C PHE A 76 -5.38 -17.21 -15.59
N TYR A 77 -6.64 -17.64 -15.60
CA TYR A 77 -7.21 -18.49 -14.56
C TYR A 77 -6.55 -19.87 -14.51
N VAL A 78 -6.12 -20.29 -13.31
CA VAL A 78 -5.51 -21.62 -13.09
C VAL A 78 -6.30 -22.51 -12.14
N GLY A 79 -7.17 -21.94 -11.30
CA GLY A 79 -7.95 -22.67 -10.32
C GLY A 79 -8.56 -21.79 -9.24
N ASP A 80 -9.18 -22.43 -8.26
CA ASP A 80 -9.79 -21.75 -7.13
C ASP A 80 -8.88 -21.84 -5.89
N ILE A 81 -9.01 -20.89 -4.97
CA ILE A 81 -8.30 -20.92 -3.69
C ILE A 81 -9.13 -21.64 -2.63
N ASP A 82 -8.48 -22.40 -1.76
CA ASP A 82 -9.07 -22.83 -0.49
C ASP A 82 -9.16 -21.62 0.44
N THR A 83 -10.36 -21.07 0.59
CA THR A 83 -10.61 -19.88 1.42
C THR A 83 -10.29 -20.09 2.89
N SER A 84 -10.25 -21.35 3.37
CA SER A 84 -9.83 -21.66 4.75
C SER A 84 -8.32 -21.51 4.96
N SER A 85 -7.53 -21.54 3.88
CA SER A 85 -6.08 -21.35 3.91
C SER A 85 -5.66 -19.88 3.90
N ILE A 86 -6.58 -18.96 3.59
CA ILE A 86 -6.32 -17.52 3.68
C ILE A 86 -6.43 -17.12 5.16
N PRO A 87 -5.38 -16.52 5.75
CA PRO A 87 -5.45 -16.05 7.12
C PRO A 87 -6.60 -15.04 7.22
N SER A 88 -7.65 -15.41 7.94
CA SER A 88 -8.78 -14.53 8.22
C SER A 88 -8.21 -13.28 8.89
N LYS A 89 -8.29 -12.14 8.20
CA LYS A 89 -7.89 -10.84 8.75
C LYS A 89 -8.64 -10.69 10.07
N VAL A 90 -7.92 -10.82 11.19
CA VAL A 90 -8.49 -10.62 12.53
C VAL A 90 -9.19 -9.28 12.45
N GLN A 91 -10.51 -9.24 12.72
CA GLN A 91 -11.22 -7.98 12.78
C GLN A 91 -10.47 -7.10 13.78
N TYR A 92 -9.84 -6.05 13.27
CA TYR A 92 -9.18 -5.07 14.11
C TYR A 92 -10.24 -4.46 15.00
N THR A 93 -10.29 -4.90 16.25
CA THR A 93 -10.91 -4.14 17.32
C THR A 93 -9.93 -3.03 17.63
N PRO A 94 -10.29 -1.75 17.40
CA PRO A 94 -9.40 -0.66 17.77
C PRO A 94 -9.08 -0.82 19.26
N PRO A 95 -7.80 -0.86 19.67
CA PRO A 95 -7.47 -0.81 21.08
C PRO A 95 -8.09 0.47 21.63
N LYS A 96 -8.81 0.37 22.76
CA LYS A 96 -9.26 1.54 23.54
C LYS A 96 -8.02 2.43 23.71
N GLN A 97 -8.00 3.58 23.05
CA GLN A 97 -6.81 4.41 23.04
C GLN A 97 -6.45 4.76 24.50
N PRO A 98 -5.21 4.54 24.95
CA PRO A 98 -4.79 5.07 26.23
C PRO A 98 -4.94 6.59 26.14
N HIS A 99 -5.62 7.19 27.12
CA HIS A 99 -5.72 8.65 27.24
C HIS A 99 -4.33 9.27 27.02
N TYR A 100 -4.19 9.99 25.92
CA TYR A 100 -2.98 10.70 25.57
C TYR A 100 -2.84 11.90 26.52
N ASN A 101 -1.89 11.85 27.46
CA ASN A 101 -1.52 13.02 28.24
C ASN A 101 -0.87 14.03 27.29
N GLN A 102 -1.50 15.22 27.16
CA GLN A 102 -1.14 16.28 26.22
C GLN A 102 0.12 17.08 26.62
N ASP A 103 1.10 16.46 27.26
CA ASP A 103 2.36 17.13 27.61
C ASP A 103 3.47 16.74 26.65
N LYS A 104 3.26 17.03 25.37
CA LYS A 104 4.34 17.11 24.39
C LYS A 104 4.08 18.30 23.50
N THR A 105 4.82 19.39 23.73
CA THR A 105 4.96 20.45 22.74
C THR A 105 5.34 19.79 21.40
N PRO A 106 4.53 19.94 20.34
CA PRO A 106 4.81 19.26 19.08
C PRO A 106 6.21 19.66 18.62
N GLU A 107 7.06 18.68 18.32
CA GLU A 107 8.39 18.86 17.73
C GLU A 107 8.40 19.84 16.54
N PHE A 108 7.26 19.95 15.85
CA PHE A 108 7.00 20.93 14.81
C PHE A 108 7.08 22.39 15.30
N ILE A 109 6.55 22.72 16.49
CA ILE A 109 6.63 24.06 17.09
C ILE A 109 8.07 24.37 17.48
N ILE A 110 8.79 23.39 18.05
CA ILE A 110 10.21 23.55 18.41
C ILE A 110 11.04 23.89 17.15
N ARG A 111 10.79 23.17 16.03
CA ARG A 111 11.47 23.46 14.76
C ARG A 111 11.12 24.84 14.20
N ILE A 112 9.86 25.27 14.26
CA ILE A 112 9.45 26.60 13.79
C ILE A 112 10.13 27.70 14.63
N LEU A 113 10.12 27.57 15.96
CA LEU A 113 10.71 28.56 16.86
C LEU A 113 12.23 28.68 16.65
N GLN A 114 12.91 27.58 16.35
CA GLN A 114 14.36 27.56 16.12
C GLN A 114 14.79 28.38 14.90
N PHE A 115 13.93 28.55 13.88
CA PHE A 115 14.21 29.43 12.74
C PHE A 115 13.76 30.89 12.96
N LEU A 116 12.66 31.10 13.68
CA LEU A 116 12.11 32.45 13.88
C LEU A 116 12.92 33.30 14.86
N VAL A 117 13.46 32.70 15.94
CA VAL A 117 14.20 33.44 16.98
C VAL A 117 15.49 34.08 16.42
N PRO A 118 16.37 33.38 15.67
CA PRO A 118 17.55 33.99 15.06
C PRO A 118 17.21 35.10 14.06
N LEU A 119 16.15 34.93 13.26
CA LEU A 119 15.68 35.95 12.31
C LEU A 119 15.18 37.20 13.02
N PHE A 120 14.49 37.05 14.15
CA PHE A 120 14.02 38.17 14.95
C PHE A 120 15.16 38.94 15.61
N ILE A 121 16.14 38.22 16.20
CA ILE A 121 17.35 38.84 16.78
C ILE A 121 18.14 39.59 15.71
N LEU A 122 18.31 39.00 14.53
CA LEU A 122 18.98 39.64 13.40
C LEU A 122 18.23 40.91 12.96
N GLY A 123 16.90 40.84 12.85
CA GLY A 123 16.05 41.99 12.52
C GLY A 123 16.18 43.14 13.52
N LEU A 124 16.15 42.83 14.82
CA LEU A 124 16.34 43.82 15.89
C LEU A 124 17.73 44.44 15.83
N ALA A 125 18.79 43.65 15.64
CA ALA A 125 20.16 44.15 15.55
C ALA A 125 20.34 45.11 14.35
N VAL A 126 19.78 44.77 13.18
CA VAL A 126 19.78 45.63 12.00
C VAL A 126 18.97 46.90 12.24
N GLY A 127 17.79 46.78 12.84
CA GLY A 127 16.93 47.93 13.17
C GLY A 127 17.59 48.90 14.14
N ILE A 128 18.19 48.40 15.21
CA ILE A 128 18.95 49.21 16.18
C ILE A 128 20.13 49.90 15.49
N ARG A 129 20.88 49.18 14.64
CA ARG A 129 22.00 49.76 13.87
C ARG A 129 21.55 50.89 12.94
N PHE A 130 20.41 50.75 12.28
CA PHE A 130 19.85 51.82 11.45
C PHE A 130 19.38 53.02 12.29
N TYR A 131 18.72 52.75 13.42
CA TYR A 131 18.23 53.79 14.33
C TYR A 131 19.36 54.59 14.98
N THR A 132 20.46 53.94 15.38
CA THR A 132 21.63 54.62 15.95
C THR A 132 22.50 55.32 14.91
N LYS A 133 22.40 54.95 13.62
CA LYS A 133 23.07 55.64 12.51
C LYS A 133 22.29 56.87 11.99
N SER A 134 20.98 56.91 12.24
CA SER A 134 20.10 58.04 11.86
C SER A 134 19.92 59.10 12.94
N LYS A 135 20.59 58.96 14.08
CA LYS A 135 20.83 60.03 15.06
C LYS A 135 22.26 60.55 14.92
#